data_AF-A0A9E2CCA9-F1
#
_entry.id   AF-A0A9E2CCA9-F1
#
_cell.length_a   1.000
_cell.length_b   1.000
_cell.length_c   1.000
_cell.angle_alpha   90.00
_cell.angle_beta   90.00
_cell.angle_gamma   90.00
#
_symmetry.space_group_name_H-M   'P 1'
#
loop_
_entity.id
_entity.type
_entity.pdbx_description
1 polymer ?
#
loop_
_entity_poly.entity_id
_entity_poly.type
_entity_poly.pdbx_seq_one_letter_code
_entity_poly.pdbx_strand_id
1 'polypeptide(L)'
;MIESSILEAFKSIEEEDFFMKAKIFAASGHNTVECLLLETKEVQTLINAPQKALPLLEIRMKDQDISDQVKIVCVVTLAKFGSLQAAKILIEFIESLPDEIGEEANHITHPYGYAVRALRRITKDEELFEVSQSQITQRLRIIQHVQDWLEKKEKN
;
A
#
# COMPACT_ATOMS: atom_id res chain seq x y z
N MET A 1 5.45 -23.62 11.65
CA MET A 1 4.00 -23.33 11.58
C MET A 1 3.69 -21.92 11.09
N ILE A 2 4.16 -20.83 11.74
CA ILE A 2 3.82 -19.44 11.32
C ILE A 2 4.28 -19.10 9.89
N GLU A 3 5.39 -19.66 9.43
CA GLU A 3 5.91 -19.38 8.08
C GLU A 3 5.04 -19.99 6.98
N SER A 4 4.46 -21.18 7.22
CA SER A 4 3.47 -21.81 6.34
C SER A 4 2.22 -20.93 6.22
N SER A 5 1.71 -20.41 7.35
CA SER A 5 0.49 -19.60 7.35
C SER A 5 0.64 -18.26 6.64
N ILE A 6 1.85 -17.67 6.60
CA ILE A 6 2.09 -16.41 5.89
C ILE A 6 2.11 -16.64 4.37
N LEU A 7 2.78 -17.71 3.92
CA LEU A 7 2.78 -18.07 2.50
C LEU A 7 1.39 -18.51 2.02
N GLU A 8 0.65 -19.23 2.85
CA GLU A 8 -0.76 -19.58 2.58
C GLU A 8 -1.65 -18.34 2.48
N ALA A 9 -1.47 -17.34 3.35
CA ALA A 9 -2.23 -16.09 3.27
C ALA A 9 -1.99 -15.37 1.93
N PHE A 10 -0.74 -15.26 1.48
CA PHE A 10 -0.44 -14.68 0.16
C PHE A 10 -1.05 -15.49 -0.98
N LYS A 11 -0.90 -16.81 -0.95
CA LYS A 11 -1.45 -17.68 -1.97
C LYS A 11 -2.98 -17.53 -2.05
N SER A 12 -3.66 -17.48 -0.90
CA SER A 12 -5.11 -17.27 -0.83
C SER A 12 -5.52 -15.91 -1.39
N ILE A 13 -4.76 -14.84 -1.12
CA ILE A 13 -5.02 -13.51 -1.67
C ILE A 13 -4.98 -13.54 -3.21
N GLU A 14 -4.03 -14.26 -3.79
CA GLU A 14 -3.85 -14.37 -5.25
C GLU A 14 -4.86 -15.29 -5.92
N GLU A 15 -5.19 -16.42 -5.28
CA GLU A 15 -6.21 -17.35 -5.79
C GLU A 15 -7.61 -16.72 -5.76
N GLU A 16 -7.87 -15.80 -4.84
CA GLU A 16 -9.13 -15.05 -4.74
C GLU A 16 -9.12 -13.71 -5.50
N ASP A 17 -8.16 -13.45 -6.39
CA ASP A 17 -7.97 -12.12 -7.02
C ASP A 17 -9.27 -11.57 -7.66
N PHE A 18 -10.03 -12.43 -8.36
CA PHE A 18 -11.32 -12.06 -8.93
C PHE A 18 -12.33 -11.58 -7.86
N PHE A 19 -12.44 -12.30 -6.75
CA PHE A 19 -13.34 -11.93 -5.64
C PHE A 19 -12.81 -10.69 -4.91
N MET A 20 -11.49 -10.55 -4.78
CA MET A 20 -10.85 -9.38 -4.20
C MET A 20 -11.17 -8.12 -5.00
N LYS A 21 -11.12 -8.21 -6.34
CA LYS A 21 -11.51 -7.13 -7.24
C LYS A 21 -12.95 -6.69 -7.02
N ALA A 22 -13.88 -7.64 -6.92
CA ALA A 22 -15.29 -7.34 -6.65
C ALA A 22 -15.51 -6.69 -5.27
N LYS A 23 -14.84 -7.22 -4.23
CA LYS A 23 -14.89 -6.66 -2.86
C LYS A 23 -14.35 -5.24 -2.80
N ILE A 24 -13.17 -4.99 -3.39
CA ILE A 24 -12.55 -3.66 -3.45
C ILE A 24 -13.45 -2.69 -4.21
N PHE A 25 -13.97 -3.09 -5.38
CA PHE A 25 -14.86 -2.24 -6.16
C PHE A 25 -16.10 -1.84 -5.36
N ALA A 26 -16.81 -2.81 -4.76
CA ALA A 26 -18.01 -2.54 -3.97
C ALA A 26 -17.72 -1.63 -2.77
N ALA A 27 -16.65 -1.90 -2.01
CA ALA A 27 -16.29 -1.12 -0.83
C ALA A 27 -15.73 0.28 -1.16
N SER A 28 -15.17 0.47 -2.36
CA SER A 28 -14.59 1.74 -2.76
C SER A 28 -15.62 2.85 -2.94
N GLY A 29 -16.83 2.51 -3.40
CA GLY A 29 -17.97 3.45 -3.46
C GLY A 29 -18.43 3.94 -2.08
N HIS A 30 -18.03 3.25 -1.01
CA HIS A 30 -18.34 3.61 0.37
C HIS A 30 -17.11 4.07 1.16
N ASN A 31 -15.94 4.17 0.51
CA ASN A 31 -14.65 4.46 1.16
C ASN A 31 -14.32 3.50 2.34
N THR A 32 -14.74 2.24 2.25
CA THR A 32 -14.59 1.22 3.31
C THR A 32 -13.63 0.08 2.93
N VAL A 33 -12.91 0.18 1.81
CA VAL A 33 -12.00 -0.87 1.31
C VAL A 33 -11.01 -1.31 2.37
N GLU A 34 -10.39 -0.37 3.07
CA GLU A 34 -9.45 -0.70 4.12
C GLU A 34 -10.12 -1.47 5.26
N CYS A 35 -11.28 -1.01 5.76
CA CYS A 35 -12.00 -1.72 6.82
C CYS A 35 -12.31 -3.16 6.42
N LEU A 36 -12.81 -3.36 5.21
CA LEU A 36 -13.13 -4.68 4.68
C LEU A 36 -11.88 -5.57 4.59
N LEU A 37 -10.77 -5.05 4.07
CA LEU A 37 -9.53 -5.81 3.95
C LEU A 37 -8.94 -6.16 5.30
N LEU A 38 -9.03 -5.26 6.28
CA LEU A 38 -8.55 -5.52 7.63
C LEU A 38 -9.36 -6.58 8.36
N GLU A 39 -10.59 -6.85 7.95
CA GLU A 39 -11.41 -7.91 8.54
C GLU A 39 -11.09 -9.30 7.97
N THR A 40 -10.31 -9.39 6.89
CA THR A 40 -9.98 -10.68 6.30
C THR A 40 -8.95 -11.44 7.12
N LYS A 41 -9.07 -12.77 7.12
CA LYS A 41 -8.17 -13.66 7.86
C LYS A 41 -6.73 -13.51 7.35
N GLU A 42 -6.56 -13.37 6.04
CA GLU A 42 -5.26 -13.30 5.37
C GLU A 42 -4.51 -12.04 5.82
N VAL A 43 -5.17 -10.88 5.77
CA VAL A 43 -4.57 -9.61 6.21
C VAL A 43 -4.29 -9.63 7.72
N GLN A 44 -5.19 -10.19 8.53
CA GLN A 44 -4.93 -10.38 9.96
C GLN A 44 -3.73 -11.29 10.22
N THR A 45 -3.58 -12.37 9.44
CA THR A 45 -2.41 -13.26 9.54
C THR A 45 -1.11 -12.51 9.22
N LEU A 46 -1.10 -11.66 8.19
CA LEU A 46 0.07 -10.83 7.86
C LEU A 46 0.36 -9.79 8.95
N ILE A 47 -0.67 -9.08 9.43
CA ILE A 47 -0.55 -8.04 10.47
C ILE A 47 0.01 -8.60 11.77
N ASN A 48 -0.39 -9.81 12.15
CA ASN A 48 0.02 -10.45 13.39
C ASN A 48 1.45 -11.03 13.36
N ALA A 49 2.15 -10.96 12.22
CA ALA A 49 3.52 -11.44 12.08
C ALA A 49 4.40 -10.48 11.24
N PRO A 50 4.55 -9.21 11.63
CA PRO A 50 5.17 -8.17 10.80
C PRO A 50 6.62 -8.50 10.42
N GLN A 51 7.40 -9.09 11.33
CA GLN A 51 8.79 -9.46 11.05
C GLN A 51 8.96 -10.48 9.90
N LYS A 52 7.92 -11.30 9.65
CA LYS A 52 7.93 -12.31 8.59
C LYS A 52 7.19 -11.84 7.35
N ALA A 53 6.11 -11.10 7.53
CA ALA A 53 5.32 -10.58 6.43
C ALA A 53 6.04 -9.47 5.66
N LEU A 54 6.78 -8.60 6.36
CA LEU A 54 7.36 -7.40 5.76
C LEU A 54 8.36 -7.69 4.62
N PRO A 55 9.33 -8.63 4.74
CA PRO A 55 10.21 -8.98 3.62
C PRO A 55 9.46 -9.53 2.41
N LEU A 56 8.39 -10.28 2.65
CA LEU A 56 7.56 -10.86 1.58
C LEU A 56 6.72 -9.78 0.90
N LEU A 57 6.16 -8.83 1.66
CA LEU A 57 5.46 -7.67 1.12
C LEU A 57 6.37 -6.82 0.26
N GLU A 58 7.63 -6.63 0.67
CA GLU A 58 8.62 -5.92 -0.15
C GLU A 58 8.85 -6.61 -1.51
N ILE A 59 9.07 -7.93 -1.49
CA ILE A 59 9.24 -8.72 -2.72
C ILE A 59 8.01 -8.59 -3.62
N ARG A 60 6.80 -8.76 -3.05
CA ARG A 60 5.55 -8.68 -3.81
C ARG A 60 5.30 -7.29 -4.38
N MET A 61 5.58 -6.23 -3.64
CA MET A 61 5.39 -4.86 -4.14
C MET A 61 6.31 -4.51 -5.32
N LYS A 62 7.42 -5.24 -5.50
CA LYS A 62 8.35 -5.09 -6.63
C LYS A 62 7.97 -5.97 -7.83
N ASP A 63 7.05 -6.91 -7.64
CA ASP A 63 6.57 -7.81 -8.69
C ASP A 63 5.61 -7.06 -9.64
N GLN A 64 5.90 -7.10 -10.94
CA GLN A 64 5.08 -6.44 -11.97
C GLN A 64 3.90 -7.30 -12.39
N ASP A 65 3.93 -8.60 -12.12
CA ASP A 65 2.92 -9.56 -12.56
C ASP A 65 1.75 -9.70 -11.58
N ILE A 66 1.84 -9.07 -10.39
CA ILE A 66 0.73 -9.05 -9.44
C ILE A 66 -0.31 -7.98 -9.78
N SER A 67 -1.57 -8.31 -9.53
CA SER A 67 -2.69 -7.41 -9.79
C SER A 67 -2.66 -6.18 -8.87
N ASP A 68 -3.34 -5.12 -9.31
CA ASP A 68 -3.57 -3.92 -8.49
C ASP A 68 -4.34 -4.24 -7.19
N GLN A 69 -5.19 -5.26 -7.21
CA GLN A 69 -5.93 -5.69 -6.01
C GLN A 69 -4.97 -6.26 -4.97
N VAL A 70 -4.04 -7.12 -5.38
CA VAL A 70 -2.99 -7.65 -4.51
C VAL A 70 -2.12 -6.50 -3.99
N LYS A 71 -1.74 -5.54 -4.85
CA LYS A 71 -0.99 -4.34 -4.42
C LYS A 71 -1.76 -3.53 -3.38
N ILE A 72 -3.07 -3.36 -3.50
CA ILE A 72 -3.90 -2.67 -2.50
C ILE A 72 -3.86 -3.42 -1.15
N VAL A 73 -3.98 -4.76 -1.16
CA VAL A 73 -3.87 -5.57 0.06
C VAL A 73 -2.50 -5.39 0.73
N CYS A 74 -1.43 -5.41 -0.07
CA CYS A 74 -0.07 -5.15 0.41
C CYS A 74 0.04 -3.76 1.05
N VAL A 75 -0.46 -2.73 0.38
CA VAL A 75 -0.46 -1.34 0.88
C VAL A 75 -1.22 -1.21 2.21
N VAL A 76 -2.43 -1.78 2.31
CA VAL A 76 -3.22 -1.76 3.55
C VAL A 76 -2.49 -2.46 4.70
N THR A 77 -1.84 -3.58 4.40
CA THR A 77 -1.05 -4.32 5.38
C THR A 77 0.17 -3.52 5.86
N LEU A 78 0.92 -2.93 4.92
CA LEU A 78 2.07 -2.05 5.22
C LEU A 78 1.65 -0.84 6.05
N ALA A 79 0.50 -0.23 5.74
CA ALA A 79 -0.05 0.88 6.51
C ALA A 79 -0.26 0.54 7.99
N LYS A 80 -0.68 -0.71 8.29
CA LYS A 80 -0.87 -1.18 9.66
C LYS A 80 0.41 -1.42 10.42
N PHE A 81 1.51 -1.73 9.74
CA PHE A 81 2.80 -1.86 10.41
C PHE A 81 3.31 -0.53 10.94
N GLY A 82 3.00 0.58 10.27
CA GLY A 82 3.37 1.91 10.78
C GLY A 82 4.88 2.15 10.90
N SER A 83 5.71 1.34 10.23
CA SER A 83 7.16 1.30 10.42
C SER A 83 7.90 2.12 9.35
N LEU A 84 9.15 2.52 9.65
CA LEU A 84 10.02 3.19 8.68
C LEU A 84 10.22 2.33 7.42
N GLN A 85 10.40 1.02 7.59
CA GLN A 85 10.56 0.11 6.46
C GLN A 85 9.28 0.02 5.62
N ALA A 86 8.10 0.05 6.24
CA ALA A 86 6.84 0.10 5.49
C ALA A 86 6.72 1.40 4.67
N ALA A 87 7.13 2.54 5.22
CA ALA A 87 7.19 3.80 4.47
C ALA A 87 8.16 3.73 3.27
N LYS A 88 9.34 3.11 3.47
CA LYS A 88 10.32 2.89 2.38
C LYS A 88 9.74 2.05 1.24
N ILE A 89 9.10 0.93 1.55
CA ILE A 89 8.48 0.08 0.54
C ILE A 89 7.40 0.84 -0.24
N LEU A 90 6.57 1.62 0.47
CA LEU A 90 5.50 2.40 -0.16
C LEU A 90 6.04 3.53 -1.05
N ILE A 91 7.17 4.15 -0.70
CA ILE A 91 7.77 5.19 -1.54
C ILE A 91 8.45 4.61 -2.77
N GLU A 92 9.19 3.50 -2.63
CA GLU A 92 9.77 2.77 -3.77
C GLU A 92 8.67 2.37 -4.78
N PHE A 93 7.52 1.91 -4.27
CA PHE A 93 6.36 1.61 -5.10
C PHE A 93 5.88 2.85 -5.88
N ILE A 94 5.66 3.98 -5.20
CA ILE A 94 5.21 5.22 -5.85
C ILE A 94 6.23 5.71 -6.89
N GLU A 95 7.54 5.59 -6.61
CA GLU A 95 8.60 5.94 -7.54
C GLU A 95 8.59 5.07 -8.79
N SER A 96 8.29 3.77 -8.65
CA SER A 96 8.23 2.83 -9.78
C SER A 96 7.03 3.00 -10.71
N LEU A 97 6.01 3.74 -10.31
CA LEU A 97 4.85 4.00 -11.16
C LEU A 97 5.26 4.83 -12.40
N PRO A 98 4.71 4.54 -13.59
CA PRO A 98 5.01 5.33 -14.77
C PRO A 98 4.55 6.78 -14.60
N ASP A 99 5.28 7.72 -15.23
CA ASP A 99 4.99 9.15 -15.14
C ASP A 99 3.60 9.51 -15.70
N GLU A 100 3.12 8.71 -16.65
CA GLU A 100 1.81 8.84 -17.29
C GLU A 100 0.79 7.81 -16.79
N ILE A 101 0.70 7.58 -15.47
CA ILE A 101 -0.43 6.82 -14.88
C ILE A 101 -1.82 7.47 -15.14
N GLY A 102 -1.86 8.68 -15.72
CA GLY A 102 -3.06 9.29 -16.29
C GLY A 102 -4.24 9.40 -15.31
N GLU A 103 -5.46 9.35 -15.84
CA GLU A 103 -6.67 9.29 -15.01
C GLU A 103 -6.81 7.96 -14.26
N GLU A 104 -6.10 6.90 -14.67
CA GLU A 104 -6.13 5.58 -14.02
C GLU A 104 -5.61 5.62 -12.59
N ALA A 105 -4.65 6.51 -12.28
CA ALA A 105 -4.17 6.74 -10.91
C ALA A 105 -5.28 7.17 -9.94
N ASN A 106 -6.32 7.85 -10.45
CA ASN A 106 -7.48 8.31 -9.67
C ASN A 106 -8.59 7.28 -9.64
N HIS A 107 -8.47 6.19 -10.41
CA HIS A 107 -9.44 5.13 -10.35
C HIS A 107 -9.42 4.52 -8.94
N ILE A 108 -10.60 4.32 -8.39
CA ILE A 108 -10.81 3.86 -7.00
C ILE A 108 -10.20 2.49 -6.71
N THR A 109 -9.83 1.75 -7.75
CA THR A 109 -9.16 0.44 -7.67
C THR A 109 -7.66 0.49 -7.97
N HIS A 110 -7.08 1.67 -8.20
CA HIS A 110 -5.65 1.81 -8.42
C HIS A 110 -4.91 1.97 -7.07
N PRO A 111 -3.80 1.25 -6.84
CA PRO A 111 -3.09 1.22 -5.56
C PRO A 111 -2.47 2.56 -5.13
N TYR A 112 -2.20 3.49 -6.05
CA TYR A 112 -1.56 4.78 -5.76
C TYR A 112 -2.29 5.56 -4.66
N GLY A 113 -3.60 5.77 -4.78
CA GLY A 113 -4.37 6.53 -3.79
C GLY A 113 -4.32 5.91 -2.40
N TYR A 114 -4.25 4.58 -2.30
CA TYR A 114 -4.09 3.88 -1.04
C TYR A 114 -2.69 4.07 -0.46
N ALA A 115 -1.65 4.02 -1.30
CA ALA A 115 -0.26 4.18 -0.86
C ALA A 115 -0.01 5.58 -0.29
N VAL A 116 -0.55 6.63 -0.93
CA VAL A 116 -0.45 8.01 -0.41
C VAL A 116 -1.17 8.14 0.93
N ARG A 117 -2.37 7.56 1.09
CA ARG A 117 -3.12 7.57 2.37
C ARG A 117 -2.41 6.77 3.47
N ALA A 118 -1.73 5.69 3.10
CA ALA A 118 -0.92 4.91 4.01
C ALA A 118 0.29 5.74 4.49
N LEU A 119 1.01 6.39 3.56
CA LEU A 119 2.15 7.24 3.88
C LEU A 119 1.77 8.39 4.82
N ARG A 120 0.69 9.12 4.55
CA ARG A 120 0.18 10.15 5.48
C ARG A 120 -0.01 9.61 6.90
N ARG A 121 -0.54 8.40 7.05
CA ARG A 121 -0.75 7.80 8.37
C ARG A 121 0.55 7.40 9.05
N ILE A 122 1.49 6.87 8.29
CA ILE A 122 2.81 6.49 8.81
C ILE A 122 3.60 7.73 9.23
N THR A 123 3.61 8.77 8.39
CA THR A 123 4.33 10.03 8.67
C THR A 123 3.61 10.91 9.68
N LYS A 124 2.30 10.71 9.85
CA LYS A 124 1.37 11.57 10.60
C LYS A 124 1.29 12.99 10.04
N ASP A 125 1.45 13.11 8.73
CA ASP A 125 1.42 14.40 8.03
C ASP A 125 0.08 14.60 7.31
N GLU A 126 -0.73 15.52 7.83
CA GLU A 126 -2.05 15.83 7.27
C GLU A 126 -1.99 16.73 6.02
N GLU A 127 -0.88 17.45 5.84
CA GLU A 127 -0.64 18.39 4.73
C GLU A 127 -0.18 17.67 3.45
N LEU A 128 0.20 16.39 3.56
CA LEU A 128 0.57 15.51 2.44
C LEU A 128 -0.50 15.42 1.31
N PHE A 129 -1.68 15.99 1.51
CA PHE A 129 -2.83 16.04 0.59
C PHE A 129 -3.24 17.43 0.12
N GLU A 130 -2.61 18.51 0.57
CA GLU A 130 -2.95 19.85 0.10
C GLU A 130 -2.40 20.08 -1.31
N VAL A 131 -3.15 19.68 -2.35
CA VAL A 131 -2.70 19.88 -3.73
C VAL A 131 -3.80 20.37 -4.66
N SER A 132 -3.58 21.58 -5.19
CA SER A 132 -4.28 22.22 -6.31
C SER A 132 -3.47 22.18 -7.62
N GLN A 133 -2.47 21.29 -7.74
CA GLN A 133 -1.55 21.20 -8.89
C GLN A 133 -1.57 19.82 -9.59
N SER A 134 -0.88 19.70 -10.72
CA SER A 134 -0.84 18.50 -11.57
C SER A 134 -0.27 17.25 -10.85
N GLN A 135 -0.72 16.06 -11.27
CA GLN A 135 -0.44 14.78 -10.61
C GLN A 135 1.05 14.42 -10.53
N ILE A 136 1.83 14.70 -11.59
CA ILE A 136 3.28 14.46 -11.59
C ILE A 136 3.96 15.33 -10.52
N THR A 137 3.58 16.60 -10.43
CA THR A 137 4.10 17.53 -9.42
C THR A 137 3.69 17.09 -8.01
N GLN A 138 2.47 16.56 -7.84
CA GLN A 138 2.02 15.97 -6.58
C GLN A 138 2.84 14.73 -6.18
N ARG A 139 3.05 13.78 -7.10
CA ARG A 139 3.84 12.57 -6.86
C ARG A 139 5.27 12.90 -6.43
N LEU A 140 5.96 13.78 -7.19
CA LEU A 140 7.32 14.21 -6.85
C LEU A 140 7.40 14.90 -5.48
N ARG A 141 6.41 15.71 -5.13
CA ARG A 141 6.34 16.36 -3.81
C ARG A 141 6.16 15.33 -2.68
N ILE A 142 5.29 14.34 -2.86
CA ILE A 142 5.08 13.25 -1.89
C ILE A 142 6.39 12.48 -1.70
N ILE A 143 7.07 12.12 -2.80
CA ILE A 143 8.36 11.44 -2.77
C ILE A 143 9.37 12.22 -1.94
N GLN A 144 9.63 13.48 -2.33
CA GLN A 144 10.61 14.32 -1.64
C GLN A 144 10.27 14.49 -0.15
N HIS A 145 9.01 14.76 0.16
CA HIS A 145 8.56 14.97 1.53
C HIS A 145 8.79 13.73 2.41
N VAL A 146 8.41 12.55 1.92
CA VAL A 146 8.57 11.30 2.67
C VAL A 146 10.05 10.93 2.80
N GLN A 147 10.88 11.17 1.78
CA GLN A 147 12.33 10.98 1.86
C GLN A 147 12.96 11.89 2.92
N ASP A 148 12.63 13.18 2.95
CA ASP A 148 13.09 14.11 3.98
C ASP A 148 12.67 13.65 5.38
N TRP A 149 11.45 13.11 5.52
CA TRP A 149 10.96 12.54 6.77
C TRP A 149 11.75 11.29 7.18
N LEU A 150 12.02 10.38 6.24
CA LEU A 150 12.83 9.17 6.48
C LEU A 150 14.24 9.54 6.96
N GLU A 151 14.92 10.46 6.26
CA GLU A 151 16.26 10.91 6.65
C GLU A 151 16.29 11.51 8.06
N LYS A 152 15.28 12.30 8.43
CA LYS A 152 15.15 12.85 9.78
C LYS A 152 14.96 11.76 10.82
N LYS A 153 14.23 10.70 10.49
CA LYS A 153 13.96 9.58 11.41
C LYS A 153 15.15 8.65 11.60
N GLU A 154 16.02 8.51 10.60
CA GLU A 154 17.21 7.67 10.71
C GLU A 154 18.36 8.33 11.49
N LYS A 155 18.34 9.67 11.60
CA LYS A 155 19.32 10.46 12.36
C LYS A 155 19.01 10.58 13.85
N ASN A 156 17.82 10.17 14.30
CA ASN A 156 17.35 10.23 15.69
C ASN A 156 17.21 8.83 16.29
#